data_AF-A0A1F9AUM8-F1
#
_entry.id   AF-A0A1F9AUM8-F1
#
_cell.length_a   1.000
_cell.length_b   1.000
_cell.length_c   1.000
_cell.angle_alpha   90.00
_cell.angle_beta   90.00
_cell.angle_gamma   90.00
#
_symmetry.space_group_name_H-M   'P 1'
#
loop_
_entity.id
_entity.type
_entity.pdbx_description
1 polymer ?
#
loop_
_entity_poly.entity_id
_entity_poly.type
_entity_poly.pdbx_seq_one_letter_code
_entity_poly.pdbx_strand_id
1 'polypeptide(L)'
;MAKAEKILEDWKRQIPSEARWEEVRLVLDEYFSGWRYGSQKSHVVVYHTKMVELIKEKGFLNQLQPFNYLGEFTVVVKKHKVKGVYVQSILKALEILEVMRWIR
;
A
#
# COMPACT_ATOMS: atom_id res chain seq x y z
N MET A 1 -15.87 8.81 9.81
CA MET A 1 -14.69 8.13 9.26
C MET A 1 -15.10 7.36 8.03
N ALA A 2 -14.39 7.56 6.92
CA ALA A 2 -14.54 6.76 5.73
C ALA A 2 -14.18 5.29 6.05
N LYS A 3 -14.76 4.34 5.31
CA LYS A 3 -14.54 2.91 5.56
C LYS A 3 -13.05 2.52 5.48
N ALA A 4 -12.30 3.14 4.55
CA ALA A 4 -10.86 2.93 4.40
C ALA A 4 -10.05 3.45 5.60
N GLU A 5 -10.41 4.61 6.16
CA GLU A 5 -9.75 5.17 7.35
C GLU A 5 -9.85 4.23 8.55
N LYS A 6 -11.05 3.70 8.81
CA LYS A 6 -11.27 2.75 9.90
C LYS A 6 -10.42 1.48 9.73
N ILE A 7 -10.34 0.94 8.52
CA ILE A 7 -9.50 -0.22 8.21
C ILE A 7 -8.03 0.08 8.52
N LEU A 8 -7.56 1.28 8.15
CA LEU A 8 -6.18 1.70 8.44
C LEU A 8 -5.92 1.84 9.95
N GLU A 9 -6.84 2.42 10.71
CA GLU A 9 -6.72 2.50 12.17
C GLU A 9 -6.60 1.12 12.80
N ASP A 10 -7.43 0.16 12.35
CA ASP A 10 -7.40 -1.21 12.84
C ASP A 10 -6.04 -1.88 12.51
N TRP A 11 -5.55 -1.74 11.28
CA TRP A 11 -4.26 -2.30 10.85
C TRP A 11 -3.06 -1.64 11.55
N LYS A 12 -3.15 -0.35 11.91
CA LYS A 12 -2.12 0.34 12.72
C LYS A 12 -2.04 -0.22 14.13
N ARG A 13 -3.18 -0.54 14.74
CA ARG A 13 -3.24 -1.14 16.08
C ARG A 13 -2.71 -2.56 16.06
N GLN A 14 -3.10 -3.33 15.05
CA GLN A 14 -2.66 -4.71 14.87
C GLN A 14 -2.69 -5.08 13.39
N ILE A 15 -1.50 -5.36 12.83
CA ILE A 15 -1.40 -5.85 11.46
C ILE A 15 -2.02 -7.25 11.41
N PRO A 16 -3.07 -7.48 10.59
CA PRO A 16 -3.68 -8.80 10.49
C PRO A 16 -2.72 -9.78 9.81
N SER A 17 -2.78 -11.06 10.20
CA SER A 17 -2.02 -12.12 9.53
C SER A 17 -2.47 -12.31 8.08
N GLU A 18 -3.76 -12.11 7.81
CA GLU A 18 -4.38 -12.02 6.48
C GLU A 18 -5.48 -10.96 6.48
N ALA A 19 -5.54 -10.11 5.46
CA ALA A 19 -6.63 -9.17 5.20
C ALA A 19 -7.50 -9.64 4.04
N ARG A 20 -8.78 -9.25 4.02
CA ARG A 20 -9.65 -9.52 2.88
C ARG A 20 -9.25 -8.61 1.72
N TRP A 21 -9.26 -9.14 0.50
CA TRP A 21 -8.97 -8.34 -0.69
C TRP A 21 -9.89 -7.12 -0.81
N GLU A 22 -11.15 -7.24 -0.41
CA GLU A 22 -12.08 -6.11 -0.41
C GLU A 22 -11.64 -4.95 0.49
N GLU A 23 -11.07 -5.25 1.66
CA GLU A 23 -10.53 -4.24 2.58
C GLU A 23 -9.29 -3.59 1.99
N VAL A 24 -8.39 -4.40 1.43
CA VAL A 24 -7.20 -3.92 0.72
C VAL A 24 -7.59 -3.04 -0.45
N ARG A 25 -8.56 -3.46 -1.27
CA ARG A 25 -9.04 -2.70 -2.41
C ARG A 25 -9.59 -1.34 -2.00
N LEU A 26 -10.38 -1.27 -0.93
CA LEU A 26 -10.90 0.00 -0.41
C LEU A 26 -9.78 0.97 0.00
N VAL A 27 -8.73 0.45 0.65
CA VAL A 27 -7.55 1.26 1.02
C VAL A 27 -6.78 1.69 -0.24
N LEU A 28 -6.60 0.80 -1.22
CA LEU A 28 -5.91 1.14 -2.46
C LEU A 28 -6.69 2.15 -3.32
N ASP A 29 -8.01 2.00 -3.41
CA ASP A 29 -8.91 2.93 -4.12
C ASP A 29 -8.83 4.34 -3.52
N GLU A 30 -8.74 4.46 -2.19
CA GLU A 30 -8.68 5.74 -1.47
C GLU A 30 -7.31 6.42 -1.60
N TYR A 31 -6.21 5.68 -1.40
CA TYR A 31 -4.88 6.28 -1.21
C TYR A 31 -3.88 6.02 -2.34
N PHE A 32 -4.20 5.12 -3.27
CA PHE A 32 -3.30 4.69 -4.34
C PHE A 32 -4.02 4.60 -5.68
N SER A 33 -4.64 5.70 -6.15
CA SER A 33 -5.46 5.73 -7.38
C SER A 33 -4.78 5.17 -8.65
N GLY A 34 -3.45 5.06 -8.67
CA GLY A 34 -2.68 4.42 -9.74
C GLY A 34 -2.54 2.90 -9.65
N TRP A 35 -3.17 2.23 -8.68
CA TRP A 35 -3.09 0.78 -8.55
C TRP A 35 -3.79 0.07 -9.73
N ARG A 36 -3.26 -1.09 -10.12
CA ARG A 36 -3.80 -1.89 -11.22
C ARG A 36 -3.57 -3.38 -11.01
N TYR A 37 -4.43 -4.20 -11.61
CA TYR A 37 -4.14 -5.63 -11.72
C TYR A 37 -2.97 -5.87 -12.66
N GLY A 38 -2.05 -6.75 -12.26
CA GLY A 38 -1.09 -7.37 -13.16
C GLY A 38 -1.77 -8.38 -14.09
N SER A 39 -1.00 -8.87 -15.06
CA SER A 39 -1.49 -9.75 -16.14
C SER A 39 -2.28 -10.97 -15.67
N GLN A 40 -1.98 -11.51 -14.49
CA GLN A 40 -2.62 -12.73 -13.95
C GLN A 40 -3.75 -12.48 -12.93
N LYS A 41 -4.17 -11.22 -12.69
CA LYS A 41 -5.20 -10.82 -11.69
C LYS A 41 -4.94 -11.24 -10.22
N SER A 42 -3.92 -12.05 -9.97
CA SER A 42 -3.42 -12.47 -8.64
C SER A 42 -2.36 -11.53 -8.08
N HIS A 43 -1.82 -10.65 -8.92
CA HIS A 43 -0.83 -9.65 -8.54
C HIS A 43 -1.46 -8.28 -8.77
N VAL A 44 -1.35 -7.41 -7.78
CA VAL A 44 -1.82 -6.04 -7.82
C VAL A 44 -0.59 -5.15 -7.74
N VAL A 45 -0.36 -4.36 -8.77
CA VAL A 45 0.71 -3.37 -8.81
C VAL A 45 0.16 -2.09 -8.20
N VAL A 46 0.80 -1.61 -7.16
CA VAL A 46 0.47 -0.36 -6.49
C VAL A 46 1.48 0.69 -6.92
N TYR A 47 0.98 1.84 -7.35
CA TYR A 47 1.77 2.94 -7.88
C TYR A 47 1.28 4.27 -7.30
N HIS A 48 2.22 5.20 -7.06
CA HIS A 48 1.90 6.57 -6.69
C HIS A 48 2.96 7.52 -7.27
N THR A 49 2.54 8.59 -7.95
CA THR A 49 3.44 9.55 -8.64
C THR A 49 4.46 10.19 -7.68
N LYS A 50 4.00 10.68 -6.52
CA LYS A 50 4.85 11.22 -5.44
C LYS A 50 5.99 10.29 -5.00
N MET A 51 5.83 8.97 -5.13
CA MET A 51 6.92 8.03 -4.79
C MET A 51 8.08 8.10 -5.77
N VAL A 52 7.79 8.31 -7.06
CA VAL A 52 8.83 8.46 -8.08
C VAL A 52 9.66 9.71 -7.82
N GLU A 53 9.00 10.80 -7.41
CA GLU A 53 9.65 12.06 -7.03
C GLU A 53 10.54 11.87 -5.80
N LEU A 54 10.01 11.25 -4.73
CA LEU A 54 10.79 10.97 -3.52
C LEU A 54 11.99 10.05 -3.77
N ILE A 55 11.88 9.07 -4.66
CA ILE A 55 13.01 8.19 -5.04
C ILE A 55 14.10 8.99 -5.78
N LYS A 56 13.70 9.88 -6.70
CA LYS A 56 14.63 10.75 -7.44
C LYS A 56 15.33 11.74 -6.53
N GLU A 57 14.62 12.34 -5.57
CA GLU A 57 15.16 13.34 -4.64
C GLU A 57 16.07 12.71 -3.59
N LYS A 58 15.67 11.59 -2.99
CA LYS A 58 16.38 11.01 -1.85
C LYS A 58 17.55 10.11 -2.23
N GLY A 59 17.66 9.66 -3.48
CA GLY A 59 18.79 8.88 -4.00
C GLY A 59 19.01 7.48 -3.37
N PHE A 60 18.36 7.17 -2.24
CA PHE A 60 18.54 5.93 -1.47
C PHE A 60 17.26 5.10 -1.42
N LEU A 61 17.14 4.15 -2.36
CA LEU A 61 16.03 3.19 -2.47
C LEU A 61 15.82 2.31 -1.21
N ASN A 62 16.86 2.10 -0.40
CA ASN A 62 16.79 1.22 0.77
C ASN A 62 15.83 1.73 1.86
N GLN A 63 15.66 3.05 1.97
CA GLN A 63 14.72 3.66 2.93
C GLN A 63 13.30 3.76 2.38
N LEU A 64 13.12 3.50 1.08
CA LEU A 64 11.84 3.61 0.38
C LEU A 64 11.25 2.24 0.03
N GLN A 65 11.73 1.16 0.67
CA GLN A 65 11.05 -0.14 0.61
C GLN A 65 9.62 0.01 1.14
N PRO A 66 8.60 -0.52 0.44
CA PRO A 66 8.65 -1.64 -0.52
C PRO A 66 8.83 -1.24 -2.00
N PHE A 67 9.05 0.03 -2.32
CA PHE A 67 9.01 0.50 -3.70
C PHE A 67 10.26 0.15 -4.50
N ASN A 68 10.07 -0.17 -5.77
CA ASN A 68 11.12 -0.30 -6.77
C ASN A 68 11.49 1.09 -7.37
N TYR A 69 12.46 1.12 -8.29
CA TYR A 69 12.90 2.35 -8.96
C TYR A 69 11.82 3.07 -9.80
N LEU A 70 10.70 2.42 -10.08
CA LEU A 70 9.54 3.00 -10.76
C LEU A 70 8.51 3.57 -9.79
N GLY A 71 8.76 3.54 -8.48
CA GLY A 71 7.76 3.94 -7.48
C GLY A 71 6.60 2.95 -7.37
N GLU A 72 6.84 1.68 -7.69
CA GLU A 72 5.84 0.61 -7.67
C GLU A 72 6.18 -0.45 -6.61
N PHE A 73 5.15 -1.10 -6.06
CA PHE A 73 5.29 -2.36 -5.33
C PHE A 73 4.14 -3.31 -5.67
N THR A 74 4.28 -4.59 -5.36
CA THR A 74 3.28 -5.61 -5.70
C THR A 74 2.66 -6.22 -4.45
N VAL A 75 1.33 -6.31 -4.47
CA VAL A 75 0.52 -7.03 -3.49
C VAL A 75 -0.01 -8.30 -4.15
N VAL A 76 0.20 -9.45 -3.51
CA VAL A 76 -0.30 -10.73 -4.01
C VAL A 76 -1.64 -11.05 -3.35
N VAL A 77 -2.64 -11.30 -4.20
CA VAL A 77 -4.00 -11.71 -3.82
C VAL A 77 -4.16 -13.20 -4.08
N LYS A 78 -4.39 -13.99 -3.03
CA LYS A 78 -4.61 -15.43 -3.11
C LYS A 78 -5.95 -15.77 -2.45
N LYS A 79 -6.87 -16.36 -3.21
CA LYS A 79 -8.23 -16.72 -2.74
C LYS A 79 -8.96 -15.55 -2.03
N HIS A 80 -8.95 -14.36 -2.65
CA HIS A 80 -9.51 -13.13 -2.08
C HIS A 80 -8.91 -12.66 -0.74
N LYS A 81 -7.69 -13.11 -0.43
CA LYS A 81 -6.95 -12.71 0.76
C LYS A 81 -5.58 -12.18 0.40
N VAL A 82 -5.06 -11.31 1.27
CA VAL A 82 -3.74 -10.71 1.19
C VAL A 82 -3.01 -10.97 2.49
N LYS A 83 -1.78 -11.51 2.41
CA LYS A 83 -0.98 -11.78 3.61
C LYS A 83 -0.56 -10.48 4.32
N GLY A 84 -0.44 -10.54 5.64
CA GLY A 84 -0.05 -9.41 6.49
C GLY A 84 1.26 -8.73 6.09
N VAL A 85 2.20 -9.45 5.48
CA VAL A 85 3.44 -8.86 4.93
C VAL A 85 3.16 -7.78 3.88
N TYR A 86 2.13 -7.97 3.03
CA TYR A 86 1.74 -6.96 2.05
C TYR A 86 0.93 -5.83 2.68
N VAL A 87 0.16 -6.11 3.72
CA VAL A 87 -0.51 -5.07 4.53
C VAL A 87 0.54 -4.17 5.18
N GLN A 88 1.62 -4.74 5.72
CA GLN A 88 2.75 -4.00 6.24
C GLN A 88 3.44 -3.16 5.16
N SER A 89 3.58 -3.69 3.93
CA SER A 89 4.08 -2.92 2.78
C SER A 89 3.19 -1.71 2.47
N ILE A 90 1.87 -1.87 2.48
CA ILE A 90 0.91 -0.77 2.26
C ILE A 90 1.02 0.29 3.35
N LEU A 91 1.11 -0.12 4.63
CA LEU A 91 1.27 0.83 5.74
C LEU A 91 2.58 1.62 5.62
N LYS A 92 3.71 0.94 5.36
CA LYS A 92 5.00 1.61 5.12
C LYS A 92 4.92 2.59 3.96
N ALA A 93 4.24 2.21 2.88
CA ALA A 93 4.03 3.09 1.74
C ALA A 93 3.26 4.37 2.10
N LEU A 94 2.19 4.26 2.88
CA LEU A 94 1.42 5.41 3.37
C LEU A 94 2.22 6.29 4.34
N GLU A 95 3.14 5.70 5.11
CA GLU A 95 4.01 6.44 6.04
C GLU A 95 5.00 7.31 5.26
N ILE A 96 5.64 6.72 4.23
CA ILE A 96 6.56 7.42 3.35
C ILE A 96 5.85 8.57 2.61
N LEU A 97 4.60 8.37 2.20
CA LEU A 97 3.79 9.40 1.54
C LEU A 97 3.31 10.51 2.50
N GLU A 98 3.55 10.35 3.80
CA GLU A 98 3.07 11.20 4.90
C GLU A 98 1.54 11.29 5.03
N VAL A 99 0.81 10.39 4.37
CA VAL A 99 -0.66 10.33 4.43
C VAL A 99 -1.12 10.07 5.87
N MET A 100 -0.34 9.33 6.64
CA MET A 100 -0.67 8.98 8.02
C MET A 100 -0.37 10.08 9.06
N ARG A 101 0.27 11.20 8.69
CA ARG A 101 0.48 12.34 9.62
C ARG A 101 -0.80 13.12 9.93
N TRP A 102 -1.86 12.93 9.14
CA TRP A 102 -3.10 13.73 9.21
C TRP A 102 -4.31 13.00 9.81
N ILE A 103 -4.20 11.70 10.09
CA ILE A 103 -5.20 10.96 10.86
C ILE A 103 -4.83 11.12 12.34
N ARG A 104 -5.32 12.20 12.96
CA ARG A 104 -5.18 12.54 14.38
C ARG A 104 -6.51 12.38 15.09
#